data_AF-A0A6B8M9D1-F1
#
_entry.id   AF-A0A6B8M9D1-F1
#
_cell.length_a   1.000
_cell.length_b   1.000
_cell.length_c   1.000
_cell.angle_alpha   90.00
_cell.angle_beta   90.00
_cell.angle_gamma   90.00
#
_symmetry.space_group_name_H-M   'P 1'
#
loop_
_entity.id
_entity.type
_entity.pdbx_description
1 polymer ?
#
loop_
_entity_poly.entity_id
_entity_poly.type
_entity_poly.pdbx_seq_one_letter_code
_entity_poly.pdbx_strand_id
1 'polypeptide(L)' 'MGGLSIWHWIIVGGVVFILFGGKFKISDVMGDVAKGIKAFKKGMAEDDEAPKAVEETRAIEADKAADRKQV' A
#
# COMPACT_ATOMS: atom_id res chain seq x y z
N MET A 1 12.95 24.66 22.25
CA MET A 1 11.65 23.97 22.38
C MET A 1 10.78 24.31 21.17
N GLY A 2 11.10 23.74 20.01
CA GLY A 2 10.39 23.95 18.75
C GLY A 2 10.53 22.67 17.93
N GLY A 3 10.09 21.56 18.53
CA GLY A 3 10.23 20.24 17.97
C GLY A 3 9.53 20.18 16.62
N LEU A 4 10.31 19.83 15.59
CA LEU A 4 9.91 19.27 14.29
C LEU A 4 8.46 19.56 13.91
N SER A 5 8.18 20.84 13.62
CA SER A 5 6.89 21.28 13.10
C SER A 5 6.55 20.48 11.84
N ILE A 6 5.27 20.16 11.63
CA ILE A 6 4.76 19.47 10.42
C ILE A 6 5.29 20.13 9.14
N TRP A 7 5.53 21.43 9.18
CA TRP A 7 6.15 22.20 8.09
C TRP A 7 7.53 21.67 7.70
N HIS A 8 8.36 21.25 8.66
CA HIS A 8 9.69 20.69 8.41
C HIS A 8 9.59 19.35 7.68
N TRP A 9 8.63 18.49 8.06
CA TRP A 9 8.40 17.21 7.39
C TRP A 9 7.92 17.37 5.94
N ILE A 10 7.12 18.41 5.65
CA ILE A 10 6.73 18.73 4.26
C ILE A 10 7.94 19.17 3.44
N ILE A 11 8.81 20.03 3.97
CA ILE A 11 10.05 20.45 3.27
C ILE A 11 10.97 19.26 3.04
N VAL A 12 11.24 18.47 4.10
CA VAL A 12 12.12 17.30 4.03
C VAL A 12 11.58 16.28 3.04
N GLY A 13 10.27 16.00 3.08
CA GLY A 13 9.60 15.14 2.11
C GLY A 13 9.78 15.63 0.67
N GLY A 14 9.60 16.93 0.42
CA GLY A 14 9.79 17.54 -0.90
C GLY A 14 11.21 17.43 -1.43
N VAL A 15 12.22 17.69 -0.58
CA VAL A 15 13.64 17.57 -0.96
C VAL A 15 14.00 16.11 -1.29
N VAL A 16 13.55 15.16 -0.48
CA VAL A 16 13.74 13.73 -0.74
C VAL A 16 13.06 13.32 -2.05
N PHE A 17 11.84 13.80 -2.31
CA PHE A 17 11.11 13.50 -3.54
C PHE A 17 11.82 14.07 -4.79
N ILE A 18 12.47 15.23 -4.71
CA ILE A 18 13.22 15.80 -5.84
C ILE A 18 14.54 15.05 -6.08
N LEU A 19 15.24 14.64 -5.03
CA LEU A 19 16.51 13.91 -5.16
C LEU A 19 16.32 12.44 -5.56
N PHE A 20 15.25 11.81 -5.07
CA PHE A 20 14.97 10.38 -5.29
C PHE A 20 13.84 10.11 -6.30
N GLY A 21 12.97 11.07 -6.61
CA GLY A 21 11.74 10.87 -7.39
C GLY A 21 11.91 10.60 -8.88
N GLY A 22 13.12 10.72 -9.44
CA GLY A 22 13.37 10.43 -10.85
C GLY A 22 13.86 9.01 -11.15
N LYS A 23 14.40 8.28 -10.16
CA LYS A 23 15.18 7.04 -10.43
C LYS A 23 15.11 5.95 -9.36
N PHE A 24 14.49 6.20 -8.21
CA PHE A 24 14.49 5.20 -7.15
C PHE A 24 13.35 4.20 -7.35
N LYS A 25 13.67 2.91 -7.35
CA LYS A 25 12.73 1.79 -7.53
C LYS A 25 11.84 1.59 -6.28
N ILE A 26 11.24 2.68 -5.81
CA ILE A 26 10.38 2.74 -4.63
C ILE A 26 9.14 1.90 -4.82
N SER A 27 8.64 1.72 -6.04
CA SER A 27 7.41 0.97 -6.29
C SER A 27 7.52 -0.52 -5.92
N ASP A 28 8.66 -1.16 -6.19
CA ASP A 28 8.89 -2.58 -5.85
C ASP A 28 9.08 -2.76 -4.33
N VAL A 29 9.93 -1.91 -3.73
CA VAL A 29 10.21 -1.94 -2.29
C VAL A 29 8.98 -1.54 -1.47
N MET A 30 8.23 -0.53 -1.89
CA MET A 30 6.98 -0.13 -1.27
C MET A 30 5.92 -1.22 -1.42
N GLY A 31 5.90 -1.94 -2.54
CA GLY A 31 5.04 -3.10 -2.75
C GLY A 31 5.34 -4.23 -1.77
N ASP A 32 6.61 -4.58 -1.56
CA ASP A 32 7.00 -5.65 -0.63
C ASP A 32 6.83 -5.24 0.84
N VAL A 33 7.09 -3.98 1.18
CA VAL A 33 6.78 -3.42 2.50
C VAL A 33 5.26 -3.39 2.74
N ALA A 34 4.45 -3.01 1.75
CA ALA A 34 3.00 -3.01 1.87
C ALA A 34 2.44 -4.42 2.03
N LYS A 35 2.96 -5.42 1.30
CA LYS A 35 2.59 -6.84 1.49
C LYS A 35 2.96 -7.32 2.89
N GLY A 36 4.15 -7.00 3.39
CA GLY A 36 4.60 -7.36 4.74
C GLY A 36 3.69 -6.77 5.83
N ILE A 37 3.35 -5.48 5.72
CA ILE A 37 2.44 -4.81 6.67
C ILE A 37 1.00 -5.34 6.53
N LYS A 38 0.49 -5.61 5.31
CA LYS A 38 -0.85 -6.19 5.09
C LYS A 38 -0.94 -7.61 5.66
N ALA A 39 0.11 -8.42 5.50
CA ALA A 39 0.21 -9.77 6.08
C ALA A 39 0.31 -9.72 7.60
N PHE A 40 1.08 -8.79 8.17
CA PHE A 40 1.19 -8.59 9.61
C PHE A 40 -0.15 -8.15 10.23
N LYS A 41 -0.80 -7.15 9.62
CA LYS A 41 -2.12 -6.69 10.06
C LYS A 41 -3.17 -7.79 9.94
N LYS A 42 -3.14 -8.57 8.85
CA LYS A 42 -4.03 -9.71 8.65
C LYS A 42 -3.78 -10.79 9.70
N GLY A 43 -2.54 -11.21 9.93
CA GLY A 43 -2.20 -12.22 10.94
C GLY A 43 -2.59 -11.79 12.36
N MET A 44 -2.47 -10.50 12.69
CA MET A 44 -2.90 -9.95 13.98
C MET A 44 -4.42 -9.78 14.08
N ALA A 45 -5.11 -9.55 12.96
CA ALA A 45 -6.57 -9.47 12.90
C ALA A 45 -7.24 -10.86 12.84
N GLU A 46 -6.59 -11.89 12.31
CA GLU A 46 -7.12 -13.26 12.32
C GLU A 46 -7.08 -13.89 13.73
N ASP A 47 -6.27 -13.34 14.64
CA ASP A 47 -6.29 -13.69 16.07
C ASP A 47 -7.50 -13.07 16.81
N ASP A 48 -8.15 -12.06 16.22
CA ASP A 48 -9.23 -11.26 16.84
C ASP A 48 -10.59 -11.39 16.12
N GLU A 49 -10.62 -11.66 14.79
CA GLU A 49 -11.84 -11.86 14.01
C GLU A 49 -11.68 -12.96 12.92
N ALA A 50 -12.66 -13.86 12.86
CA ALA A 50 -12.84 -14.88 11.82
C ALA A 50 -12.87 -14.27 10.38
N PRO A 51 -12.57 -15.06 9.33
CA PRO A 51 -11.88 -14.58 8.13
C PRO A 51 -12.77 -13.77 7.17
N LYS A 52 -12.47 -12.47 7.02
CA LYS A 52 -13.07 -11.58 5.99
C LYS A 52 -12.24 -11.46 4.71
N ALA A 53 -11.14 -12.21 4.57
CA ALA A 53 -10.20 -12.02 3.47
C ALA A 53 -10.55 -12.75 2.16
N VAL A 54 -11.73 -13.39 2.06
CA VAL A 54 -12.17 -14.11 0.85
C VAL A 54 -12.91 -13.20 -0.15
N GLU A 55 -13.26 -11.98 0.25
CA GLU A 55 -14.07 -11.07 -0.58
C GLU A 55 -13.25 -10.27 -1.61
N GLU A 56 -12.03 -9.86 -1.26
CA GLU A 56 -11.21 -9.00 -2.15
C GLU A 56 -10.72 -9.78 -3.39
N THR A 57 -10.40 -11.07 -3.27
CA THR A 57 -9.97 -11.91 -4.42
C THR A 57 -11.11 -12.21 -5.39
N ARG A 58 -12.36 -12.30 -4.92
CA ARG A 58 -13.52 -12.57 -5.79
C ARG A 58 -13.98 -11.34 -6.58
N ALA A 59 -13.83 -10.14 -6.02
CA ALA A 59 -14.19 -8.91 -6.71
C ALA A 59 -13.28 -8.62 -7.93
N ILE A 60 -11.98 -8.92 -7.81
CA ILE A 60 -11.00 -8.66 -8.89
C ILE A 60 -11.14 -9.69 -10.03
N GLU A 61 -11.63 -10.89 -9.72
CA GLU A 61 -11.85 -11.97 -10.72
C GLU A 61 -13.20 -11.85 -11.43
N ALA A 62 -14.24 -11.35 -10.75
CA ALA A 62 -15.55 -11.10 -11.34
C ALA A 62 -15.54 -9.96 -12.38
N ASP A 63 -14.76 -8.90 -12.12
CA ASP A 63 -14.62 -7.76 -13.05
C ASP A 63 -13.89 -8.17 -14.35
N LYS A 64 -12.87 -9.03 -14.22
CA LYS A 64 -12.10 -9.54 -15.37
C LYS A 64 -12.84 -10.59 -16.20
N ALA A 65 -13.83 -11.27 -15.60
CA ALA A 65 -14.66 -12.25 -16.30
C ALA A 65 -15.81 -11.59 -17.09
N ALA A 66 -16.26 -10.40 -16.68
CA ALA A 66 -17.30 -9.65 -17.36
C ALA A 66 -16.81 -9.00 -18.67
N ASP A 67 -15.56 -8.50 -18.69
CA ASP A 67 -14.95 -7.83 -19.86
C ASP A 67 -14.64 -8.80 -21.03
N ARG A 68 -14.33 -10.06 -20.74
CA ARG A 68 -14.03 -11.08 -21.77
C ARG A 68 -15.27 -11.56 -22.55
N LYS A 69 -16.48 -11.30 -22.04
CA LYS A 69 -17.72 -11.77 -22.67
C LYS A 69 -18.34 -10.76 -23.64
N GLN A 70 -17.73 -9.58 -23.81
CA GLN A 70 -18.22 -8.51 -24.68
C GLN A 70 -17.33 -8.25 -25.91
N VAL A 71 -16.37 -9.15 -26.21
CA VAL A 71 -15.53 -9.13 -27.43
C VAL A 71 -15.75 -10.39 -28.26
#